data_AF-A0A925NN81-F1
#
_entry.id   AF-A0A925NN81-F1
#
_cell.length_a   1.000
_cell.length_b   1.000
_cell.length_c   1.000
_cell.angle_alpha   90.00
_cell.angle_beta   90.00
_cell.angle_gamma   90.00
#
_symmetry.space_group_name_H-M   'P 1'
#
loop_
_entity.id
_entity.type
_entity.pdbx_description
1 polymer ?
#
loop_
_entity_poly.entity_id
_entity_poly.type
_entity_poly.pdbx_seq_one_letter_code
_entity_poly.pdbx_strand_id
1 'polypeptide(L)'
;MMKNRVKQLRESLEISQAELARLVDIARQSLSAIEANKQEPSLQLALRLARILRSPVEQIFPLERSSSMNTLSHQLESYQDVLDSIFGKGACQVNTKQQGVNNIIGGITRDEDSTFDSFRKNFIERLRRLERVYRSDARCLQTIRRLATEVGTGDGSGSYAEIAAIDFMNRAYLENISSPVALDVNIPAQRTFASGDVSRQVSNLDGFIEEWNLYFDVKTLRDVTDGILRKPIRELAEKYDAMILPEREYAYDYAILQNRVTEIKAVLEEALRDRKTYAQVGNADGLAFRIAYRPGIVSAMSTVDPYKAAQLRHRAIFDFGDKFVRDAPFVLVLAVPPWTHSNLSSFDDMDNKFFRALCRRVYCQYIDSAEIHPKFNASYSDLSRAISMIVFLQLHETLGKEKEVIGCQTFSNPNAKHPCQNIMLDFFYAQRVAIQSFEFDNY
;
A
#
# COMPACT_ATOMS: atom_id res chain seq x y z
N MET A 1 27.33 4.61 -29.11
CA MET A 1 27.20 5.76 -30.03
C MET A 1 25.74 6.18 -30.04
N MET A 2 25.44 7.38 -29.54
CA MET A 2 24.09 7.95 -29.47
C MET A 2 23.33 7.69 -30.78
N LYS A 3 22.20 6.96 -30.75
CA LYS A 3 21.36 6.74 -31.94
C LYS A 3 20.30 7.84 -32.01
N ASN A 4 20.54 8.93 -32.72
CA ASN A 4 19.49 9.92 -32.93
C ASN A 4 18.41 9.42 -33.91
N ARG A 5 17.20 9.97 -33.79
CA ARG A 5 16.03 9.64 -34.61
C ARG A 5 15.65 10.76 -35.59
N VAL A 6 16.55 11.72 -35.83
CA VAL A 6 16.29 12.91 -36.68
C VAL A 6 15.84 12.50 -38.08
N LYS A 7 16.55 11.55 -38.70
CA LYS A 7 16.21 11.05 -40.06
C LYS A 7 14.82 10.42 -40.11
N GLN A 8 14.53 9.53 -39.15
CA GLN A 8 13.26 8.81 -39.07
C GLN A 8 12.08 9.77 -38.90
N LEU A 9 12.20 10.74 -38.00
CA LEU A 9 11.15 11.73 -37.73
C LEU A 9 10.98 12.69 -38.92
N ARG A 10 12.08 13.11 -39.55
CA ARG A 10 12.02 13.93 -40.76
C ARG A 10 11.28 13.21 -41.89
N GLU A 11 11.59 11.94 -42.13
CA GLU A 11 10.94 11.12 -43.17
C GLU A 11 9.45 10.89 -42.86
N SER A 12 9.08 10.73 -41.59
CA SER A 12 7.67 10.62 -41.18
C SER A 12 6.83 11.89 -41.42
N LEU A 13 7.50 13.04 -41.58
CA LEU A 13 6.88 14.33 -41.89
C LEU A 13 7.02 14.70 -43.38
N GLU A 14 7.54 13.79 -44.21
CA GLU A 14 7.80 13.99 -45.65
C GLU A 14 8.72 15.20 -45.96
N ILE A 15 9.56 15.62 -45.01
CA ILE A 15 10.46 16.78 -45.17
C ILE A 15 11.79 16.34 -45.79
N SER A 16 12.28 17.08 -46.78
CA SER A 16 13.61 16.81 -47.35
C SER A 16 14.73 17.23 -46.40
N GLN A 17 15.91 16.60 -46.49
CA GLN A 17 17.06 16.97 -45.67
C GLN A 17 17.50 18.42 -45.90
N ALA A 18 17.44 18.92 -47.14
CA ALA A 18 17.76 20.32 -47.45
C ALA A 18 16.77 21.29 -46.79
N GLU A 19 15.50 20.90 -46.73
CA GLU A 19 14.43 21.71 -46.16
C GLU A 19 14.48 21.76 -44.64
N LEU A 20 14.71 20.63 -43.96
CA LEU A 20 14.91 20.63 -42.51
C LEU A 20 16.14 21.47 -42.13
N ALA A 21 17.23 21.39 -42.90
CA ALA A 21 18.43 22.18 -42.64
C ALA A 21 18.15 23.70 -42.73
N ARG A 22 17.35 24.11 -43.72
CA ARG A 22 16.88 25.49 -43.86
C ARG A 22 15.99 25.92 -42.69
N LEU A 23 15.09 25.05 -42.23
CA LEU A 23 14.14 25.35 -41.15
C LEU A 23 14.83 25.52 -39.78
N VAL A 24 15.93 24.81 -39.54
CA VAL A 24 16.70 24.93 -38.29
C VAL A 24 17.93 25.84 -38.40
N ASP A 25 18.11 26.47 -39.56
CA ASP A 25 19.16 27.44 -39.88
C ASP A 25 20.59 26.86 -39.77
N ILE A 26 20.82 25.74 -40.49
CA ILE A 26 22.14 25.10 -40.58
C ILE A 26 22.45 24.68 -42.03
N ALA A 27 23.73 24.43 -42.31
CA ALA A 27 24.12 23.83 -43.58
C ALA A 27 23.58 22.40 -43.71
N ARG A 28 23.17 22.00 -44.92
CA ARG A 28 22.71 20.62 -45.22
C ARG A 28 23.74 19.56 -44.81
N GLN A 29 25.03 19.88 -44.97
CA GLN A 29 26.13 19.00 -44.55
C GLN A 29 26.13 18.76 -43.03
N SER A 30 25.88 19.80 -42.22
CA SER A 30 25.76 19.68 -40.76
C SER A 30 24.55 18.83 -40.37
N LEU A 31 23.40 18.99 -41.04
CA LEU A 31 22.25 18.12 -40.78
C LEU A 31 22.56 16.66 -41.15
N SER A 32 23.25 16.43 -42.27
CA SER A 32 23.66 15.08 -42.68
C SER A 32 24.65 14.45 -41.70
N ALA A 33 25.55 15.24 -41.10
CA ALA A 33 26.47 14.78 -40.07
C ALA A 33 25.73 14.42 -38.78
N ILE A 34 24.71 15.21 -38.40
CA ILE A 34 23.82 14.90 -37.27
C ILE A 34 23.07 13.61 -37.57
N GLU A 35 22.33 13.48 -38.68
CA GLU A 35 21.58 12.26 -39.01
C GLU A 35 22.45 10.98 -39.06
N ALA A 36 23.73 11.12 -39.42
CA ALA A 36 24.70 10.03 -39.44
C ALA A 36 25.38 9.76 -38.09
N ASN A 37 24.98 10.45 -37.01
CA ASN A 37 25.61 10.42 -35.69
C ASN A 37 27.11 10.78 -35.70
N LYS A 38 27.56 11.55 -36.69
CA LYS A 38 28.94 12.03 -36.82
C LYS A 38 29.18 13.35 -36.09
N GLN A 39 28.11 14.07 -35.78
CA GLN A 39 28.16 15.36 -35.10
C GLN A 39 26.99 15.45 -34.11
N GLU A 40 27.29 15.81 -32.86
CA GLU A 40 26.26 16.13 -31.88
C GLU A 40 25.75 17.56 -32.10
N PRO A 41 24.42 17.78 -32.06
CA PRO A 41 23.87 19.12 -32.11
C PRO A 41 24.14 19.87 -30.81
N SER A 42 24.27 21.20 -30.89
CA SER A 42 24.18 22.02 -29.67
C SER A 42 22.77 21.92 -29.08
N LEU A 43 22.62 22.19 -27.77
CA LEU A 43 21.31 22.22 -27.11
C LEU A 43 20.31 23.12 -27.85
N GLN A 44 20.77 24.29 -28.30
CA GLN A 44 19.95 25.24 -29.05
C GLN A 44 19.46 24.64 -30.37
N LEU A 45 20.30 23.89 -31.08
CA LEU A 45 19.93 23.21 -32.32
C LEU A 45 18.99 22.02 -32.06
N ALA A 46 19.24 21.26 -31.00
CA ALA A 46 18.37 20.15 -30.58
C ALA A 46 16.96 20.63 -30.25
N LEU A 47 16.82 21.77 -29.58
CA LEU A 47 15.53 22.41 -29.29
C LEU A 47 14.82 22.92 -30.55
N ARG A 48 15.55 23.46 -31.53
CA ARG A 48 14.99 23.85 -32.83
C ARG A 48 14.48 22.63 -33.60
N LEU A 49 15.27 21.55 -33.63
CA LEU A 49 14.88 20.28 -34.24
C LEU A 49 13.63 19.69 -33.56
N ALA A 50 13.54 19.73 -32.24
CA ALA A 50 12.36 19.29 -31.48
C ALA A 50 11.07 19.99 -31.88
N ARG A 51 11.14 21.33 -32.07
CA ARG A 51 9.99 22.12 -32.51
C ARG A 51 9.54 21.76 -33.93
N ILE A 52 10.48 21.63 -34.86
CA ILE A 52 10.16 21.32 -36.27
C ILE A 52 9.70 19.87 -36.44
N LEU A 53 10.32 18.93 -35.72
CA LEU A 53 10.01 17.49 -35.79
C LEU A 53 8.85 17.07 -34.87
N ARG A 54 8.22 18.02 -34.17
CA ARG A 54 7.06 17.83 -33.29
C ARG A 54 7.25 16.68 -32.28
N SER A 55 8.48 16.54 -31.77
CA SER A 55 8.87 15.48 -30.83
C SER A 55 9.75 16.06 -29.74
N PRO A 56 9.63 15.61 -28.48
CA PRO A 56 10.49 16.07 -27.39
C PRO A 56 11.97 15.68 -27.65
N VAL A 57 12.91 16.50 -27.15
CA VAL A 57 14.35 16.37 -27.43
C VAL A 57 14.88 14.98 -27.05
N GLU A 58 14.37 14.42 -25.96
CA GLU A 58 14.74 13.12 -25.39
C GLU A 58 14.33 11.95 -26.29
N GLN A 59 13.27 12.11 -27.09
CA GLN A 59 12.86 11.12 -28.08
C GLN A 59 13.68 11.24 -29.38
N ILE A 60 14.17 12.44 -29.70
CA ILE A 60 14.99 12.69 -30.90
C ILE A 60 16.44 12.26 -30.66
N PHE A 61 16.98 12.54 -29.48
CA PHE A 61 18.34 12.24 -29.05
C PHE A 61 18.30 11.39 -27.78
N PRO A 62 17.95 10.09 -27.89
CA PRO A 62 17.98 9.21 -26.74
C PRO A 62 19.42 9.11 -26.23
N LEU A 63 19.63 9.53 -24.98
CA LEU A 63 20.90 9.35 -24.29
C LEU A 63 21.15 7.85 -24.16
N GLU A 64 22.16 7.33 -24.86
CA GLU A 64 22.73 6.05 -24.45
C GLU A 64 23.36 6.28 -23.08
N ARG A 65 22.78 5.69 -22.03
CA ARG A 65 23.40 5.66 -20.70
C ARG A 65 24.85 5.23 -20.90
N SER A 66 25.80 6.10 -20.57
CA SER A 66 27.22 5.80 -20.72
C SER A 66 27.52 4.51 -19.95
N SER A 67 28.04 3.53 -20.68
CA SER A 67 28.43 2.20 -20.21
C SER A 67 29.63 2.22 -19.24
N SER A 68 29.83 3.30 -18.50
CA SER A 68 30.78 3.46 -17.39
C SER A 68 30.10 3.38 -16.00
N MET A 69 28.81 3.04 -15.95
CA MET A 69 28.17 2.47 -14.75
C MET A 69 27.67 1.03 -14.97
N ASN A 70 28.22 0.31 -15.95
CA ASN A 70 27.81 -1.05 -16.31
C ASN A 70 28.84 -2.13 -15.93
N THR A 71 29.41 -2.02 -14.73
CA THR A 71 30.14 -3.13 -14.08
C THR A 71 29.52 -3.53 -12.73
N LEU A 72 28.26 -3.15 -12.47
CA LEU A 72 27.51 -3.59 -11.28
C LEU A 72 26.08 -4.09 -11.59
N SER A 73 25.68 -4.21 -12.85
CA SER A 73 24.31 -4.60 -13.25
C SER A 73 24.11 -6.10 -13.53
N HIS A 74 24.94 -6.98 -12.96
CA HIS A 74 24.76 -8.44 -13.06
C HIS A 74 24.89 -9.19 -11.73
N GLN A 75 24.45 -8.59 -10.63
CA GLN A 75 24.03 -9.36 -9.47
C GLN A 75 22.67 -8.82 -9.06
N LEU A 76 21.67 -9.70 -9.04
CA LEU A 76 20.46 -9.48 -8.27
C LEU A 76 20.91 -8.97 -6.90
N GLU A 77 20.62 -7.72 -6.53
CA GLU A 77 20.61 -7.36 -5.12
C GLU A 77 19.51 -8.23 -4.53
N SER A 78 19.90 -9.35 -3.93
CA SER A 78 18.98 -10.11 -3.12
C SER A 78 18.45 -9.16 -2.05
N TYR A 79 17.24 -9.40 -1.55
CA TYR A 79 16.73 -8.59 -0.44
C TYR A 79 17.72 -8.54 0.74
N GLN A 80 18.52 -9.60 0.91
CA GLN A 80 19.63 -9.63 1.85
C GLN A 80 20.72 -8.59 1.55
N ASP A 81 21.12 -8.38 0.30
CA ASP A 81 22.14 -7.38 -0.07
C ASP A 81 21.66 -5.95 0.26
N VAL A 82 20.38 -5.68 0.03
CA VAL A 82 19.75 -4.41 0.42
C VAL A 82 19.86 -4.21 1.93
N LEU A 83 19.49 -5.22 2.72
CA LEU A 83 19.57 -5.16 4.19
C LEU A 83 21.01 -5.00 4.68
N ASP A 84 21.95 -5.76 4.11
CA ASP A 84 23.37 -5.70 4.45
C ASP A 84 23.96 -4.31 4.16
N SER A 85 23.51 -3.65 3.08
CA SER A 85 23.94 -2.30 2.72
C SER A 85 23.48 -1.21 3.71
N ILE A 86 22.39 -1.45 4.43
CA ILE A 86 21.77 -0.48 5.34
C ILE A 86 22.20 -0.75 6.79
N PHE A 87 22.11 -2.00 7.24
CA PHE A 87 22.30 -2.38 8.63
C PHE A 87 23.67 -2.99 8.92
N GLY A 88 24.46 -3.28 7.88
CA GLY A 88 25.72 -4.02 7.95
C GLY A 88 25.51 -5.52 7.76
N LYS A 89 26.55 -6.20 7.26
CA LYS A 89 26.52 -7.64 6.99
C LYS A 89 26.14 -8.45 8.22
N GLY A 90 25.14 -9.32 8.06
CA GLY A 90 24.68 -10.24 9.11
C GLY A 90 23.82 -9.61 10.20
N ALA A 91 23.50 -8.31 10.10
CA ALA A 91 22.61 -7.63 11.05
C ALA A 91 21.13 -8.03 10.89
N CYS A 92 20.74 -8.48 9.70
CA CYS A 92 19.41 -9.01 9.37
C CYS A 92 19.56 -10.36 8.65
N GLN A 93 18.59 -11.26 8.78
CA GLN A 93 18.67 -12.61 8.16
C GLN A 93 17.32 -13.06 7.61
N VAL A 94 17.20 -13.19 6.29
CA VAL A 94 15.93 -13.58 5.66
C VAL A 94 15.83 -15.08 5.36
N ASN A 95 14.63 -15.66 5.49
CA ASN A 95 14.41 -17.08 5.18
C ASN A 95 14.23 -17.29 3.67
N THR A 96 15.33 -17.59 2.98
CA THR A 96 15.36 -17.80 1.53
C THR A 96 14.80 -19.16 1.08
N LYS A 97 14.42 -20.05 2.00
CA LYS A 97 13.91 -21.39 1.68
C LYS A 97 12.42 -21.42 1.32
N GLN A 98 11.67 -20.35 1.57
CA GLN A 98 10.29 -20.21 1.08
C GLN A 98 10.32 -19.80 -0.40
N GLN A 99 10.12 -20.76 -1.30
CA GLN A 99 9.93 -20.47 -2.72
C GLN A 99 8.59 -19.77 -2.94
N GLY A 100 8.63 -18.57 -3.49
CA GLY A 100 7.48 -17.66 -3.57
C GLY A 100 7.73 -16.41 -2.74
N VAL A 101 8.79 -15.67 -3.08
CA VAL A 101 9.15 -14.42 -2.42
C VAL A 101 7.94 -13.50 -2.47
N ASN A 102 7.46 -13.05 -1.32
CA ASN A 102 6.22 -12.27 -1.24
C ASN A 102 6.22 -11.07 -2.20
N ASN A 103 5.03 -10.56 -2.50
CA ASN A 103 4.86 -9.48 -3.50
C ASN A 103 5.74 -8.24 -3.20
N ILE A 104 6.09 -8.02 -1.93
CA ILE A 104 6.95 -6.91 -1.48
C ILE A 104 8.38 -7.14 -1.94
N ILE A 105 8.99 -8.29 -1.63
CA ILE A 105 10.34 -8.58 -2.12
C ILE A 105 10.34 -8.65 -3.64
N GLY A 106 9.32 -9.26 -4.25
CA GLY A 106 9.17 -9.27 -5.70
C GLY A 106 9.14 -7.87 -6.32
N GLY A 107 8.60 -6.87 -5.61
CA GLY A 107 8.68 -5.45 -6.02
C GLY A 107 10.05 -4.81 -5.78
N ILE A 108 10.71 -5.14 -4.67
CA ILE A 108 12.02 -4.58 -4.28
C ILE A 108 13.16 -5.12 -5.16
N THR A 109 13.14 -6.40 -5.51
CA THR A 109 14.25 -7.09 -6.21
C THR A 109 14.07 -7.11 -7.73
N ARG A 110 13.03 -6.47 -8.27
CA ARG A 110 12.87 -6.27 -9.72
C ARG A 110 13.83 -5.20 -10.24
N ASP A 111 14.14 -5.29 -11.54
CA ASP A 111 15.07 -4.38 -12.21
C ASP A 111 14.65 -2.91 -12.08
N GLU A 112 15.65 -2.02 -12.09
CA GLU A 112 15.50 -0.56 -11.90
C GLU A 112 14.65 0.11 -13.00
N ASP A 113 14.45 -0.54 -14.15
CA ASP A 113 13.60 -0.04 -15.23
C ASP A 113 12.16 -0.61 -15.17
N SER A 114 11.76 -1.23 -14.04
CA SER A 114 10.41 -1.76 -13.82
C SER A 114 9.42 -0.69 -13.30
N THR A 115 8.12 -0.95 -13.43
CA THR A 115 7.05 -0.13 -12.82
C THR A 115 7.14 -0.04 -11.29
N PHE A 116 8.04 -0.80 -10.65
CA PHE A 116 8.24 -0.87 -9.20
C PHE A 116 9.48 -0.09 -8.73
N ASP A 117 10.20 0.59 -9.62
CA ASP A 117 11.41 1.37 -9.27
C ASP A 117 11.14 2.41 -8.17
N SER A 118 10.05 3.17 -8.27
CA SER A 118 9.61 4.09 -7.21
C SER A 118 9.38 3.34 -5.89
N PHE A 119 8.63 2.24 -5.92
CA PHE A 119 8.36 1.43 -4.72
C PHE A 119 9.65 0.94 -4.04
N ARG A 120 10.61 0.42 -4.82
CA ARG A 120 11.93 -0.01 -4.33
C ARG A 120 12.69 1.15 -3.68
N LYS A 121 12.84 2.28 -4.38
CA LYS A 121 13.55 3.47 -3.89
C LYS A 121 12.96 3.97 -2.57
N ASN A 122 11.63 4.00 -2.48
CA ASN A 122 10.92 4.51 -1.32
C ASN A 122 11.10 3.61 -0.10
N PHE A 123 11.03 2.29 -0.30
CA PHE A 123 11.28 1.31 0.74
C PHE A 123 12.71 1.40 1.30
N ILE A 124 13.70 1.46 0.41
CA ILE A 124 15.12 1.55 0.80
C ILE A 124 15.38 2.85 1.57
N GLU A 125 14.90 3.99 1.08
CA GLU A 125 15.13 5.28 1.74
C GLU A 125 14.43 5.35 3.09
N ARG A 126 13.26 4.72 3.24
CA ARG A 126 12.59 4.56 4.53
C ARG A 126 13.45 3.85 5.56
N LEU A 127 14.00 2.68 5.20
CA LEU A 127 14.87 1.94 6.11
C LEU A 127 16.12 2.74 6.48
N ARG A 128 16.71 3.50 5.55
CA ARG A 128 17.84 4.40 5.83
C ARG A 128 17.48 5.54 6.78
N ARG A 129 16.29 6.14 6.64
CA ARG A 129 15.82 7.17 7.58
C ARG A 129 15.67 6.60 8.97
N LEU A 130 15.04 5.44 9.10
CA LEU A 130 14.84 4.78 10.40
C LEU A 130 16.16 4.35 11.04
N GLU A 131 17.09 3.77 10.26
CA GLU A 131 18.44 3.46 10.75
C GLU A 131 19.14 4.70 11.30
N ARG A 132 19.03 5.85 10.61
CA ARG A 132 19.61 7.11 11.07
C ARG A 132 18.97 7.62 12.36
N VAL A 133 17.63 7.57 12.46
CA VAL A 133 16.89 8.02 13.64
C VAL A 133 17.27 7.20 14.88
N TYR A 134 17.35 5.88 14.73
CA TYR A 134 17.57 4.96 15.85
C TYR A 134 19.01 4.49 16.01
N ARG A 135 19.99 5.04 15.27
CA ARG A 135 21.38 4.58 15.30
C ARG A 135 21.98 4.53 16.70
N SER A 136 21.59 5.46 17.56
CA SER A 136 22.07 5.57 18.95
C SER A 136 21.19 4.83 19.97
N ASP A 137 20.05 4.26 19.54
CA ASP A 137 19.15 3.47 20.38
C ASP A 137 19.18 2.01 19.93
N ALA A 138 20.01 1.20 20.60
CA ALA A 138 20.21 -0.20 20.26
C ALA A 138 18.91 -1.03 20.31
N ARG A 139 17.98 -0.69 21.22
CA ARG A 139 16.71 -1.42 21.37
C ARG A 139 15.80 -1.12 20.19
N CYS A 140 15.56 0.15 19.89
CA CYS A 140 14.69 0.53 18.77
C CYS A 140 15.30 0.08 17.42
N LEU A 141 16.62 0.18 17.24
CA LEU A 141 17.29 -0.31 16.04
C LEU A 141 17.15 -1.83 15.88
N GLN A 142 17.18 -2.59 16.98
CA GLN A 142 16.91 -4.04 16.94
C GLN A 142 15.46 -4.33 16.51
N THR A 143 14.48 -3.55 16.96
CA THR A 143 13.09 -3.65 16.49
C THR A 143 13.00 -3.40 14.98
N ILE A 144 13.64 -2.35 14.47
CA ILE A 144 13.66 -2.06 13.02
C ILE A 144 14.30 -3.22 12.22
N ARG A 145 15.41 -3.78 12.71
CA ARG A 145 16.08 -4.94 12.08
C ARG A 145 15.20 -6.20 12.09
N ARG A 146 14.48 -6.45 13.18
CA ARG A 146 13.50 -7.54 13.30
C ARG A 146 12.41 -7.38 12.25
N LEU A 147 11.75 -6.23 12.20
CA LEU A 147 10.69 -5.96 11.23
C LEU A 147 11.20 -6.09 9.78
N ALA A 148 12.38 -5.54 9.48
CA ALA A 148 12.98 -5.65 8.14
C ALA A 148 13.31 -7.10 7.77
N THR A 149 13.72 -7.91 8.75
CA THR A 149 13.91 -9.35 8.57
C THR A 149 12.58 -10.07 8.29
N GLU A 150 11.54 -9.75 9.06
CA GLU A 150 10.21 -10.37 8.94
C GLU A 150 9.48 -9.99 7.64
N VAL A 151 9.75 -8.81 7.07
CA VAL A 151 9.33 -8.48 5.70
C VAL A 151 9.79 -9.55 4.71
N GLY A 152 10.94 -10.19 4.99
CA GLY A 152 11.44 -11.30 4.19
C GLY A 152 10.82 -12.67 4.45
N THR A 153 9.76 -12.75 5.24
CA THR A 153 9.10 -14.00 5.64
C THR A 153 7.60 -13.96 5.37
N GLY A 154 6.97 -15.11 5.13
CA GLY A 154 5.51 -15.20 4.97
C GLY A 154 5.00 -14.23 3.90
N ASP A 155 3.97 -13.42 4.22
CA ASP A 155 3.48 -12.35 3.34
C ASP A 155 4.20 -11.00 3.48
N GLY A 156 4.98 -10.82 4.56
CA GLY A 156 5.79 -9.61 4.85
C GLY A 156 5.01 -8.30 5.05
N SER A 157 3.69 -8.30 4.88
CA SER A 157 2.90 -7.07 4.75
C SER A 157 2.51 -6.44 6.08
N GLY A 158 2.48 -7.22 7.16
CA GLY A 158 2.36 -6.70 8.53
C GLY A 158 3.61 -5.89 8.91
N SER A 159 4.78 -6.52 8.88
CA SER A 159 6.06 -5.86 9.22
C SER A 159 6.37 -4.68 8.28
N TYR A 160 5.98 -4.76 7.00
CA TYR A 160 6.10 -3.61 6.09
C TYR A 160 5.20 -2.45 6.50
N ALA A 161 3.94 -2.73 6.88
CA ALA A 161 3.01 -1.71 7.37
C ALA A 161 3.54 -1.02 8.64
N GLU A 162 4.09 -1.78 9.58
CA GLU A 162 4.71 -1.24 10.80
C GLU A 162 5.89 -0.33 10.47
N ILE A 163 6.82 -0.77 9.62
CA ILE A 163 7.96 0.04 9.16
C ILE A 163 7.47 1.35 8.52
N ALA A 164 6.43 1.29 7.68
CA ALA A 164 5.86 2.47 7.04
C ALA A 164 5.21 3.44 8.03
N ALA A 165 4.47 2.92 9.01
CA ALA A 165 3.85 3.72 10.06
C ALA A 165 4.89 4.36 10.98
N ILE A 166 5.93 3.63 11.39
CA ILE A 166 7.00 4.16 12.25
C ILE A 166 7.75 5.29 11.54
N ASP A 167 8.09 5.12 10.26
CA ASP A 167 8.72 6.17 9.45
C ASP A 167 7.82 7.40 9.29
N PHE A 168 6.52 7.19 9.10
CA PHE A 168 5.53 8.27 9.05
C PHE A 168 5.44 9.04 10.38
N MET A 169 5.31 8.33 11.51
CA MET A 169 5.19 8.95 12.83
C MET A 169 6.47 9.68 13.26
N ASN A 170 7.65 9.18 12.87
CA ASN A 170 8.93 9.86 13.13
C ASN A 170 9.14 11.14 12.29
N ARG A 171 8.28 11.46 11.33
CA ARG A 171 8.34 12.79 10.70
C ARG A 171 8.07 13.91 11.68
N ALA A 172 7.23 13.67 12.69
CA ALA A 172 7.00 14.61 13.77
C ALA A 172 8.33 14.94 14.49
N TYR A 173 9.18 13.93 14.70
CA TYR A 173 10.49 14.09 15.33
C TYR A 173 11.47 14.90 14.47
N LEU A 174 11.42 14.76 13.15
CA LEU A 174 12.30 15.53 12.27
C LEU A 174 11.96 17.03 12.22
N GLU A 175 10.79 17.44 12.71
CA GLU A 175 10.29 18.81 12.55
C GLU A 175 9.89 19.50 13.87
N ASN A 176 9.31 18.78 14.85
CA ASN A 176 8.51 19.40 15.92
C ASN A 176 8.56 18.75 17.32
N ILE A 177 9.15 17.56 17.51
CA ILE A 177 9.23 16.90 18.83
C ILE A 177 10.67 16.56 19.23
N SER A 178 10.92 16.41 20.52
CA SER A 178 12.28 16.38 21.09
C SER A 178 12.91 14.99 21.03
N SER A 179 12.09 13.94 20.96
CA SER A 179 12.50 12.55 21.05
C SER A 179 11.90 11.71 19.91
N PRO A 180 12.63 10.70 19.40
CA PRO A 180 12.07 9.72 18.47
C PRO A 180 10.90 8.95 19.08
N VAL A 181 10.07 8.37 18.21
CA VAL A 181 8.97 7.49 18.63
C VAL A 181 9.52 6.28 19.39
N ALA A 182 9.00 5.99 20.58
CA ALA A 182 9.33 4.76 21.31
C ALA A 182 8.64 3.56 20.64
N LEU A 183 9.37 2.45 20.48
CA LEU A 183 8.90 1.24 19.78
C LEU A 183 8.73 0.05 20.73
N ASP A 184 7.88 -0.91 20.33
CA ASP A 184 7.69 -2.19 21.05
C ASP A 184 7.32 -1.95 22.53
N VAL A 185 6.25 -1.17 22.72
CA VAL A 185 5.85 -0.56 24.00
C VAL A 185 4.96 -1.51 24.77
N ASN A 186 5.44 -1.97 25.92
CA ASN A 186 4.70 -2.88 26.80
C ASN A 186 4.00 -2.09 27.90
N ILE A 187 2.67 -2.20 27.95
CA ILE A 187 1.84 -1.61 29.01
C ILE A 187 1.05 -2.70 29.75
N PRO A 188 0.65 -2.46 31.02
CA PRO A 188 -0.22 -3.39 31.74
C PRO A 188 -1.51 -3.66 30.96
N ALA A 189 -1.92 -4.93 30.84
CA ALA A 189 -3.11 -5.32 30.08
C ALA A 189 -4.40 -4.60 30.56
N GLN A 190 -4.45 -4.21 31.84
CA GLN A 190 -5.55 -3.45 32.47
C GLN A 190 -5.76 -2.05 31.86
N ARG A 191 -4.72 -1.48 31.24
CA ARG A 191 -4.80 -0.21 30.50
C ARG A 191 -5.46 -0.36 29.12
N THR A 192 -5.70 -1.60 28.69
CA THR A 192 -6.38 -1.94 27.44
C THR A 192 -7.62 -2.78 27.71
N PHE A 193 -8.28 -3.27 26.66
CA PHE A 193 -9.37 -4.24 26.80
C PHE A 193 -8.91 -5.70 26.80
N ALA A 194 -7.60 -5.95 26.80
CA ALA A 194 -7.02 -7.28 26.98
C ALA A 194 -7.28 -7.85 28.40
N SER A 195 -7.71 -7.02 29.35
CA SER A 195 -7.95 -7.40 30.75
C SER A 195 -9.04 -8.47 30.96
N GLY A 196 -9.83 -8.79 29.95
CA GLY A 196 -10.75 -9.93 29.96
C GLY A 196 -10.07 -11.29 29.81
N ASP A 197 -8.82 -11.33 29.32
CA ASP A 197 -8.02 -12.56 29.19
C ASP A 197 -7.10 -12.71 30.41
N VAL A 198 -7.49 -13.60 31.33
CA VAL A 198 -6.77 -13.86 32.60
C VAL A 198 -5.32 -14.30 32.37
N SER A 199 -4.99 -14.82 31.19
CA SER A 199 -3.62 -15.26 30.86
C SER A 199 -2.70 -14.11 30.45
N ARG A 200 -3.24 -12.97 30.04
CA ARG A 200 -2.47 -11.88 29.43
C ARG A 200 -2.20 -10.76 30.44
N GLN A 201 -0.94 -10.64 30.86
CA GLN A 201 -0.51 -9.62 31.82
C GLN A 201 -0.09 -8.30 31.16
N VAL A 202 0.31 -8.34 29.89
CA VAL A 202 0.88 -7.19 29.16
C VAL A 202 0.21 -7.06 27.79
N SER A 203 -0.04 -5.82 27.39
CA SER A 203 -0.39 -5.44 26.03
C SER A 203 0.81 -4.74 25.38
N ASN A 204 1.24 -5.28 24.26
CA ASN A 204 2.30 -4.71 23.44
C ASN A 204 1.70 -3.79 22.39
N LEU A 205 2.31 -2.63 22.15
CA LEU A 205 1.89 -1.63 21.17
C LEU A 205 3.07 -1.25 20.28
N ASP A 206 2.78 -0.92 19.02
CA ASP A 206 3.83 -0.70 18.02
C ASP A 206 4.60 0.61 18.27
N GLY A 207 3.96 1.63 18.86
CA GLY A 207 4.71 2.76 19.36
C GLY A 207 4.00 3.76 20.28
N PHE A 208 4.81 4.68 20.80
CA PHE A 208 4.41 5.72 21.75
C PHE A 208 5.18 7.02 21.48
N ILE A 209 4.49 8.15 21.51
CA ILE A 209 5.08 9.50 21.45
C ILE A 209 4.94 10.12 22.83
N GLU A 210 6.08 10.28 23.52
CA GLU A 210 6.13 10.72 24.92
C GLU A 210 5.59 12.13 25.11
N GLU A 211 6.02 13.07 24.28
CA GLU A 211 5.63 14.49 24.36
C GLU A 211 4.13 14.70 24.20
N TRP A 212 3.44 13.78 23.51
CA TRP A 212 2.00 13.86 23.31
C TRP A 212 1.22 12.87 24.17
N ASN A 213 1.90 12.04 24.97
CA ASN A 213 1.32 10.89 25.65
C ASN A 213 0.42 10.05 24.71
N LEU A 214 0.88 9.84 23.47
CA LEU A 214 0.10 9.23 22.39
C LEU A 214 0.57 7.81 22.15
N TYR A 215 -0.35 6.86 22.24
CA TYR A 215 -0.10 5.47 21.86
C TYR A 215 -0.64 5.19 20.46
N PHE A 216 0.02 4.31 19.72
CA PHE A 216 -0.53 3.81 18.47
C PHE A 216 -0.21 2.34 18.22
N ASP A 217 -1.06 1.72 17.43
CA ASP A 217 -0.91 0.34 16.96
C ASP A 217 -1.25 0.30 15.47
N VAL A 218 -0.55 -0.56 14.73
CA VAL A 218 -0.60 -0.65 13.27
C VAL A 218 -1.28 -1.95 12.89
N LYS A 219 -2.25 -1.83 11.98
CA LYS A 219 -2.94 -2.97 11.39
C LYS A 219 -2.99 -2.79 9.88
N THR A 220 -2.92 -3.90 9.15
CA THR A 220 -3.11 -3.85 7.70
C THR A 220 -4.59 -3.96 7.39
N LEU A 221 -5.14 -2.98 6.70
CA LEU A 221 -6.47 -3.09 6.09
C LEU A 221 -6.31 -3.93 4.82
N ARG A 222 -6.76 -5.19 4.86
CA ARG A 222 -6.64 -6.14 3.75
C ARG A 222 -8.00 -6.56 3.24
N ASP A 223 -8.14 -6.62 1.92
CA ASP A 223 -9.18 -7.43 1.28
C ASP A 223 -8.60 -8.81 0.99
N VAL A 224 -8.89 -9.73 1.89
CA VAL A 224 -8.41 -11.12 1.84
C VAL A 224 -9.43 -12.05 1.18
N THR A 225 -10.54 -11.49 0.67
CA THR A 225 -11.64 -12.24 0.02
C THR A 225 -11.12 -13.06 -1.15
N ASP A 226 -10.29 -12.44 -2.01
CA ASP A 226 -9.66 -13.14 -3.15
C ASP A 226 -8.71 -14.23 -2.69
N GLY A 227 -7.93 -13.97 -1.64
CA GLY A 227 -7.03 -14.95 -1.05
C GLY A 227 -7.76 -16.21 -0.56
N ILE A 228 -8.92 -16.03 0.09
CA ILE A 228 -9.75 -17.14 0.56
C ILE A 228 -10.28 -17.96 -0.62
N LEU A 229 -10.82 -17.30 -1.66
CA LEU A 229 -11.44 -17.98 -2.80
C LEU A 229 -10.42 -18.66 -3.71
N ARG A 230 -9.19 -18.11 -3.81
CA ARG A 230 -8.18 -18.53 -4.78
C ARG A 230 -7.83 -20.01 -4.71
N LYS A 231 -7.56 -20.54 -3.51
CA LYS A 231 -7.18 -21.95 -3.34
C LYS A 231 -8.35 -22.90 -3.69
N PRO A 232 -9.56 -22.73 -3.11
CA PRO A 232 -10.74 -23.50 -3.51
C PRO A 232 -11.05 -23.47 -5.00
N ILE A 233 -11.01 -22.28 -5.62
CA ILE A 233 -11.27 -22.10 -7.05
C ILE A 233 -10.21 -22.85 -7.86
N ARG A 234 -8.94 -22.67 -7.55
CA ARG A 234 -7.83 -23.29 -8.29
C ARG A 234 -7.91 -24.81 -8.24
N GLU A 235 -8.12 -25.39 -7.06
CA GLU A 235 -8.26 -26.85 -6.89
C GLU A 235 -9.39 -27.42 -7.75
N LEU A 236 -10.53 -26.73 -7.81
CA LEU A 236 -11.69 -27.16 -8.61
C LEU A 236 -11.50 -26.91 -10.11
N ALA A 237 -10.93 -25.77 -10.48
CA ALA A 237 -10.60 -25.42 -11.87
C ALA A 237 -9.65 -26.46 -12.50
N GLU A 238 -8.60 -26.85 -11.77
CA GLU A 238 -7.65 -27.89 -12.20
C GLU A 238 -8.33 -29.27 -12.29
N LYS A 239 -9.18 -29.64 -11.31
CA LYS A 239 -9.86 -30.93 -11.27
C LYS A 239 -10.86 -31.13 -12.42
N TYR A 240 -11.57 -30.08 -12.82
CA TYR A 240 -12.66 -30.16 -13.81
C TYR A 240 -12.31 -29.57 -15.18
N ASP A 241 -11.05 -29.16 -15.38
CA ASP A 241 -10.59 -28.48 -16.59
C ASP A 241 -11.52 -27.30 -16.97
N ALA A 242 -11.67 -26.37 -16.02
CA ALA A 242 -12.59 -25.25 -16.11
C ALA A 242 -11.93 -23.94 -15.69
N MET A 243 -12.36 -22.85 -16.29
CA MET A 243 -12.10 -21.51 -15.78
C MET A 243 -13.27 -21.07 -14.90
N ILE A 244 -12.98 -20.62 -13.68
CA ILE A 244 -13.97 -20.19 -12.69
C ILE A 244 -13.64 -18.76 -12.28
N LEU A 245 -14.59 -17.85 -12.48
CA LEU A 245 -14.45 -16.43 -12.13
C LEU A 245 -15.51 -16.05 -11.10
N PRO A 246 -15.13 -15.48 -9.94
CA PRO A 246 -16.09 -15.00 -8.97
C PRO A 246 -16.80 -13.72 -9.48
N GLU A 247 -18.12 -13.71 -9.36
CA GLU A 247 -18.98 -12.53 -9.48
C GLU A 247 -19.42 -12.11 -8.09
N ARG A 248 -19.29 -10.83 -7.76
CA ARG A 248 -19.59 -10.31 -6.43
C ARG A 248 -20.34 -9.00 -6.53
N GLU A 249 -21.50 -8.95 -5.90
CA GLU A 249 -22.29 -7.72 -5.82
C GLU A 249 -21.70 -6.74 -4.77
N TYR A 250 -20.93 -7.24 -3.79
CA TYR A 250 -20.30 -6.44 -2.74
C TYR A 250 -18.94 -6.99 -2.27
N ALA A 251 -18.12 -6.12 -1.68
CA ALA A 251 -16.94 -6.51 -0.91
C ALA A 251 -17.37 -7.34 0.32
N TYR A 252 -17.16 -8.66 0.25
CA TYR A 252 -17.53 -9.60 1.31
C TYR A 252 -16.72 -9.37 2.60
N ASP A 253 -17.36 -9.65 3.74
CA ASP A 253 -16.65 -9.76 5.01
C ASP A 253 -15.78 -11.01 5.01
N TYR A 254 -14.51 -10.83 5.35
CA TYR A 254 -13.53 -11.90 5.52
C TYR A 254 -14.02 -12.99 6.47
N ALA A 255 -14.58 -12.63 7.63
CA ALA A 255 -15.00 -13.59 8.65
C ALA A 255 -16.18 -14.45 8.16
N ILE A 256 -17.11 -13.83 7.44
CA ILE A 256 -18.23 -14.54 6.82
C ILE A 256 -17.72 -15.50 5.74
N LEU A 257 -16.85 -15.02 4.86
CA LEU A 257 -16.35 -15.84 3.75
C LEU A 257 -15.48 -17.01 4.23
N GLN A 258 -14.61 -16.77 5.23
CA GLN A 258 -13.74 -17.80 5.80
C GLN A 258 -14.55 -18.98 6.37
N ASN A 259 -15.67 -18.69 7.03
CA ASN A 259 -16.55 -19.72 7.59
C ASN A 259 -17.39 -20.46 6.54
N ARG A 260 -17.46 -19.95 5.30
CA ARG A 260 -18.27 -20.51 4.21
C ARG A 260 -17.46 -21.21 3.13
N VAL A 261 -16.14 -21.33 3.27
CA VAL A 261 -15.27 -21.99 2.28
C VAL A 261 -15.76 -23.39 1.93
N THR A 262 -16.22 -24.16 2.92
CA THR A 262 -16.75 -25.51 2.71
C THR A 262 -18.04 -25.52 1.88
N GLU A 263 -18.97 -24.60 2.17
CA GLU A 263 -20.21 -24.42 1.42
C GLU A 263 -19.91 -23.99 -0.02
N ILE A 264 -19.02 -23.01 -0.21
CA ILE A 264 -18.61 -22.51 -1.52
C ILE A 264 -18.03 -23.64 -2.37
N LYS A 265 -17.15 -24.48 -1.79
CA LYS A 265 -16.60 -25.65 -2.47
C LYS A 265 -17.69 -26.63 -2.88
N ALA A 266 -18.64 -26.92 -2.00
CA ALA A 266 -19.72 -27.86 -2.30
C ALA A 266 -20.60 -27.37 -3.47
N VAL A 267 -21.04 -26.12 -3.43
CA VAL A 267 -21.86 -25.50 -4.49
C VAL A 267 -21.13 -25.46 -5.83
N LEU A 268 -19.86 -25.04 -5.83
CA LEU A 268 -19.05 -25.02 -7.05
C LEU A 268 -18.82 -26.43 -7.60
N GLU A 269 -18.50 -27.39 -6.74
CA GLU A 269 -18.26 -28.76 -7.16
C GLU A 269 -19.51 -29.42 -7.75
N GLU A 270 -20.69 -29.19 -7.17
CA GLU A 270 -21.97 -29.63 -7.74
C GLU A 270 -22.20 -29.00 -9.12
N ALA A 271 -22.03 -27.67 -9.24
CA ALA A 271 -22.18 -26.98 -10.51
C ALA A 271 -21.22 -27.49 -11.60
N LEU A 272 -19.98 -27.81 -11.22
CA LEU A 272 -18.96 -28.37 -12.13
C LEU A 272 -19.32 -29.78 -12.59
N ARG A 273 -19.83 -30.65 -11.69
CA ARG A 273 -20.32 -31.99 -12.04
C ARG A 273 -21.46 -31.93 -13.04
N ASP A 274 -22.38 -30.98 -12.85
CA ASP A 274 -23.53 -30.75 -13.72
C ASP A 274 -23.17 -29.97 -15.00
N ARG A 275 -21.89 -29.62 -15.20
CA ARG A 275 -21.42 -28.78 -16.32
C ARG A 275 -22.14 -27.44 -16.44
N LYS A 276 -22.59 -26.87 -15.31
CA LYS A 276 -23.22 -25.53 -15.27
C LYS A 276 -22.19 -24.46 -15.58
N THR A 277 -22.65 -23.35 -16.16
CA THR A 277 -21.83 -22.16 -16.46
C THR A 277 -21.96 -21.06 -15.41
N TYR A 278 -22.78 -21.31 -14.38
CA TYR A 278 -23.07 -20.39 -13.30
C TYR A 278 -23.33 -21.16 -12.01
N ALA A 279 -22.84 -20.63 -10.90
CA ALA A 279 -23.10 -21.13 -9.55
C ALA A 279 -23.28 -19.96 -8.58
N GLN A 280 -24.21 -20.06 -7.64
CA GLN A 280 -24.48 -19.02 -6.64
C GLN A 280 -24.51 -19.62 -5.25
N VAL A 281 -23.83 -18.97 -4.31
CA VAL A 281 -23.67 -19.47 -2.93
C VAL A 281 -24.63 -18.71 -2.02
N GLY A 282 -25.75 -19.34 -1.68
CA GLY A 282 -26.84 -18.73 -0.92
C GLY A 282 -27.63 -17.69 -1.73
N ASN A 283 -28.84 -17.38 -1.29
CA ASN A 283 -29.76 -16.51 -2.04
C ASN A 283 -29.63 -15.02 -1.70
N ALA A 284 -28.95 -14.65 -0.60
CA ALA A 284 -29.00 -13.29 -0.05
C ALA A 284 -27.70 -12.49 -0.17
N ASP A 285 -26.56 -13.15 -0.36
CA ASP A 285 -25.25 -12.54 -0.08
C ASP A 285 -24.50 -12.08 -1.35
N GLY A 286 -24.95 -12.48 -2.54
CA GLY A 286 -24.43 -11.98 -3.81
C GLY A 286 -23.09 -12.58 -4.28
N LEU A 287 -22.62 -13.69 -3.68
CA LEU A 287 -21.46 -14.46 -4.18
C LEU A 287 -21.91 -15.45 -5.24
N ALA A 288 -21.47 -15.20 -6.47
CA ALA A 288 -21.70 -16.07 -7.61
C ALA A 288 -20.40 -16.37 -8.34
N PHE A 289 -20.47 -17.29 -9.30
CA PHE A 289 -19.33 -17.73 -10.07
C PHE A 289 -19.75 -18.00 -11.51
N ARG A 290 -18.97 -17.46 -12.46
CA ARG A 290 -19.01 -17.83 -13.87
C ARG A 290 -18.05 -18.96 -14.13
N ILE A 291 -18.51 -19.97 -14.87
CA ILE A 291 -17.74 -21.16 -15.17
C ILE A 291 -17.69 -21.35 -16.69
N ALA A 292 -16.51 -21.63 -17.23
CA ALA A 292 -16.34 -22.00 -18.63
C ALA A 292 -15.43 -23.23 -18.77
N TYR A 293 -15.72 -24.06 -19.76
CA TYR A 293 -15.02 -25.34 -20.01
C TYR A 293 -14.33 -25.37 -21.37
N ARG A 294 -14.31 -24.25 -22.10
CA ARG A 294 -13.75 -24.15 -23.44
C ARG A 294 -12.89 -22.89 -23.55
N PRO A 295 -11.87 -22.88 -24.43
CA PRO A 295 -11.12 -21.68 -24.74
C PRO A 295 -12.06 -20.57 -25.21
N GLY A 296 -11.94 -19.38 -24.63
CA GLY A 296 -12.79 -18.24 -24.94
C GLY A 296 -12.65 -17.11 -23.93
N ILE A 297 -13.39 -16.03 -24.17
CA ILE A 297 -13.50 -14.90 -23.24
C ILE A 297 -14.66 -15.17 -22.30
N VAL A 298 -14.40 -15.10 -20.99
CA VAL A 298 -15.44 -15.06 -19.96
C VAL A 298 -15.28 -13.76 -19.22
N SER A 299 -16.39 -13.05 -19.07
CA SER A 299 -16.46 -11.83 -18.28
C SER A 299 -17.23 -12.12 -17.00
N ALA A 300 -16.74 -11.56 -15.90
CA ALA A 300 -17.44 -11.51 -14.62
C ALA A 300 -17.65 -10.03 -14.26
N MET A 301 -18.81 -9.71 -13.69
CA MET A 301 -19.08 -8.38 -13.16
C MET A 301 -18.84 -8.37 -11.64
N SER A 302 -18.29 -7.27 -11.15
CA SER A 302 -18.23 -7.00 -9.73
C SER A 302 -18.66 -5.57 -9.48
N THR A 303 -19.54 -5.38 -8.51
CA THR A 303 -20.01 -4.05 -8.09
C THR A 303 -19.29 -3.67 -6.80
N VAL A 304 -18.89 -2.40 -6.68
CA VAL A 304 -18.27 -1.91 -5.46
C VAL A 304 -19.07 -0.73 -4.91
N ASP A 305 -19.53 -0.89 -3.67
CA ASP A 305 -20.19 0.17 -2.89
C ASP A 305 -19.37 0.42 -1.62
N PRO A 306 -18.79 1.63 -1.46
CA PRO A 306 -17.93 1.96 -0.33
C PRO A 306 -18.72 2.02 0.98
N TYR A 307 -20.00 2.41 0.96
CA TYR A 307 -20.84 2.50 2.15
C TYR A 307 -21.25 1.11 2.62
N LYS A 308 -21.58 0.22 1.69
CA LYS A 308 -21.89 -1.18 2.02
C LYS A 308 -20.64 -1.92 2.52
N ALA A 309 -19.49 -1.71 1.88
CA ALA A 309 -18.23 -2.26 2.35
C ALA A 309 -17.90 -1.80 3.78
N ALA A 310 -18.11 -0.51 4.08
CA ALA A 310 -17.96 0.02 5.44
C ALA A 310 -18.94 -0.61 6.43
N GLN A 311 -20.21 -0.80 6.03
CA GLN A 311 -21.22 -1.50 6.84
C GLN A 311 -20.82 -2.95 7.15
N LEU A 312 -20.17 -3.65 6.22
CA LEU A 312 -19.75 -5.03 6.46
C LEU A 312 -18.48 -5.11 7.32
N ARG A 313 -17.60 -4.10 7.28
CA ARG A 313 -16.25 -4.19 7.90
C ARG A 313 -16.08 -3.47 9.22
N HIS A 314 -16.92 -2.49 9.55
CA HIS A 314 -16.76 -1.65 10.74
C HIS A 314 -16.58 -2.42 12.06
N ARG A 315 -17.25 -3.58 12.23
CA ARG A 315 -17.12 -4.39 13.45
C ARG A 315 -15.72 -5.00 13.64
N ALA A 316 -15.03 -5.34 12.55
CA ALA A 316 -13.70 -5.93 12.60
C ALA A 316 -12.64 -4.98 13.16
N ILE A 317 -12.88 -3.67 13.15
CA ILE A 317 -11.99 -2.70 13.82
C ILE A 317 -11.93 -2.98 15.32
N PHE A 318 -13.06 -3.34 15.93
CA PHE A 318 -13.14 -3.58 17.36
C PHE A 318 -12.49 -4.90 17.80
N ASP A 319 -12.16 -5.80 16.86
CA ASP A 319 -11.40 -7.02 17.17
C ASP A 319 -9.97 -6.74 17.64
N PHE A 320 -9.46 -5.52 17.42
CA PHE A 320 -8.17 -5.04 17.91
C PHE A 320 -8.25 -4.37 19.30
N GLY A 321 -9.36 -4.55 20.02
CA GLY A 321 -9.61 -3.92 21.32
C GLY A 321 -8.55 -4.21 22.38
N ASP A 322 -7.82 -5.33 22.27
CA ASP A 322 -6.69 -5.65 23.14
C ASP A 322 -5.53 -4.65 23.03
N LYS A 323 -5.52 -3.81 21.99
CA LYS A 323 -4.55 -2.72 21.78
C LYS A 323 -5.09 -1.34 22.16
N PHE A 324 -6.40 -1.17 22.31
CA PHE A 324 -6.97 0.16 22.54
C PHE A 324 -6.68 0.63 23.97
N VAL A 325 -5.97 1.75 24.09
CA VAL A 325 -5.59 2.33 25.37
C VAL A 325 -6.76 3.12 25.96
N ARG A 326 -7.08 2.87 27.23
CA ARG A 326 -8.33 3.35 27.88
C ARG A 326 -8.17 4.66 28.64
N ASP A 327 -6.94 5.10 28.86
CA ASP A 327 -6.57 6.18 29.77
C ASP A 327 -5.63 7.23 29.12
N ALA A 328 -5.40 7.14 27.81
CA ALA A 328 -4.58 8.06 27.04
C ALA A 328 -5.06 8.12 25.57
N PRO A 329 -4.68 9.17 24.82
CA PRO A 329 -4.92 9.22 23.39
C PRO A 329 -4.35 7.99 22.66
N PHE A 330 -5.18 7.38 21.81
CA PHE A 330 -4.83 6.19 21.03
C PHE A 330 -5.15 6.37 19.56
N VAL A 331 -4.16 6.12 18.70
CA VAL A 331 -4.28 6.17 17.25
C VAL A 331 -4.19 4.77 16.68
N LEU A 332 -5.21 4.37 15.90
CA LEU A 332 -5.14 3.15 15.11
C LEU A 332 -4.64 3.48 13.70
N VAL A 333 -3.47 2.98 13.33
CA VAL A 333 -2.93 3.15 11.98
C VAL A 333 -3.35 1.96 11.13
N LEU A 334 -4.20 2.22 10.13
CA LEU A 334 -4.64 1.26 9.14
C LEU A 334 -3.82 1.42 7.86
N ALA A 335 -2.81 0.58 7.69
CA ALA A 335 -2.01 0.56 6.48
C ALA A 335 -2.80 -0.09 5.33
N VAL A 336 -2.84 0.56 4.18
CA VAL A 336 -3.59 0.14 2.98
C VAL A 336 -2.59 -0.25 1.88
N PRO A 337 -2.28 -1.55 1.73
CA PRO A 337 -1.48 -2.06 0.63
C PRO A 337 -2.03 -1.70 -0.76
N PRO A 338 -1.16 -1.61 -1.80
CA PRO A 338 -1.56 -1.31 -3.17
C PRO A 338 -2.64 -2.25 -3.73
N TRP A 339 -2.61 -3.50 -3.29
CA TRP A 339 -3.49 -4.57 -3.78
C TRP A 339 -4.71 -4.80 -2.90
N THR A 340 -4.86 -4.09 -1.78
CA THR A 340 -6.05 -4.20 -0.92
C THR A 340 -7.31 -3.77 -1.68
N HIS A 341 -7.19 -2.79 -2.57
CA HIS A 341 -8.31 -2.19 -3.27
C HIS A 341 -8.05 -2.10 -4.78
N SER A 342 -7.36 -3.08 -5.36
CA SER A 342 -7.03 -3.11 -6.80
C SER A 342 -8.25 -3.02 -7.74
N ASN A 343 -9.48 -3.09 -7.20
CA ASN A 343 -10.74 -2.93 -7.94
C ASN A 343 -11.44 -1.58 -7.71
N LEU A 344 -10.94 -0.70 -6.82
CA LEU A 344 -11.49 0.64 -6.54
C LEU A 344 -10.80 1.75 -7.34
N SER A 345 -9.99 1.40 -8.36
CA SER A 345 -9.19 2.37 -9.09
C SER A 345 -10.01 3.36 -9.92
N SER A 346 -9.69 4.65 -9.70
CA SER A 346 -9.79 5.84 -10.59
C SER A 346 -11.14 6.51 -10.83
N PHE A 347 -12.27 5.95 -10.40
CA PHE A 347 -13.57 6.65 -10.49
C PHE A 347 -14.01 7.16 -9.12
N ASP A 348 -14.20 8.50 -9.02
CA ASP A 348 -15.04 9.14 -7.99
C ASP A 348 -14.65 8.91 -6.51
N ASP A 349 -13.34 8.95 -6.21
CA ASP A 349 -12.81 9.04 -4.84
C ASP A 349 -13.33 7.98 -3.84
N MET A 350 -13.47 6.74 -4.32
CA MET A 350 -14.18 5.67 -3.62
C MET A 350 -13.47 5.21 -2.34
N ASP A 351 -12.14 5.26 -2.29
CA ASP A 351 -11.37 4.94 -1.09
C ASP A 351 -11.69 5.93 0.04
N ASN A 352 -11.74 7.23 -0.26
CA ASN A 352 -12.07 8.25 0.75
C ASN A 352 -13.50 8.09 1.24
N LYS A 353 -14.44 7.79 0.32
CA LYS A 353 -15.83 7.48 0.68
C LYS A 353 -15.90 6.27 1.62
N PHE A 354 -15.15 5.22 1.34
CA PHE A 354 -15.09 4.03 2.19
C PHE A 354 -14.46 4.34 3.55
N PHE A 355 -13.30 4.99 3.60
CA PHE A 355 -12.61 5.35 4.85
C PHE A 355 -13.48 6.26 5.72
N ARG A 356 -14.10 7.29 5.14
CA ARG A 356 -15.05 8.16 5.85
C ARG A 356 -16.25 7.38 6.37
N ALA A 357 -16.87 6.54 5.54
CA ALA A 357 -18.03 5.75 5.94
C ALA A 357 -17.69 4.73 7.03
N LEU A 358 -16.49 4.15 6.99
CA LEU A 358 -15.97 3.21 7.99
C LEU A 358 -15.76 3.92 9.33
N CYS A 359 -15.01 5.03 9.34
CA CYS A 359 -14.79 5.82 10.55
C CYS A 359 -16.09 6.35 11.14
N ARG A 360 -17.02 6.87 10.31
CA ARG A 360 -18.32 7.32 10.79
C ARG A 360 -19.09 6.20 11.51
N ARG A 361 -19.04 4.97 10.99
CA ARG A 361 -19.66 3.81 11.65
C ARG A 361 -18.96 3.45 12.96
N VAL A 362 -17.62 3.44 12.95
CA VAL A 362 -16.85 3.14 14.16
C VAL A 362 -17.10 4.19 15.27
N TYR A 363 -17.15 5.48 14.93
CA TYR A 363 -17.21 6.58 15.89
C TYR A 363 -18.62 6.99 16.32
N CYS A 364 -19.59 6.96 15.40
CA CYS A 364 -20.92 7.53 15.65
C CYS A 364 -21.98 6.45 15.88
N GLN A 365 -21.92 5.31 15.18
CA GLN A 365 -22.97 4.28 15.25
C GLN A 365 -23.08 3.62 16.63
N TYR A 366 -21.98 3.61 17.40
CA TYR A 366 -21.89 2.90 18.68
C TYR A 366 -21.87 3.83 19.90
N ILE A 367 -22.12 5.13 19.72
CA ILE A 367 -21.95 6.14 20.79
C ILE A 367 -22.68 5.76 22.09
N ASP A 368 -23.90 5.26 21.98
CA ASP A 368 -24.74 4.83 23.11
C ASP A 368 -25.03 3.31 23.09
N SER A 369 -24.20 2.54 22.38
CA SER A 369 -24.41 1.09 22.26
C SER A 369 -24.08 0.38 23.59
N ALA A 370 -25.09 -0.29 24.16
CA ALA A 370 -24.93 -1.21 25.29
C ALA A 370 -24.54 -2.63 24.85
N GLU A 371 -24.41 -2.91 23.53
CA GLU A 371 -24.01 -4.21 23.02
C GLU A 371 -22.57 -4.53 23.44
N ILE A 372 -22.36 -5.69 24.06
CA ILE A 372 -21.04 -6.14 24.54
C ILE A 372 -20.27 -6.84 23.41
N HIS A 373 -19.01 -6.47 23.24
CA HIS A 373 -18.11 -7.12 22.30
C HIS A 373 -17.79 -8.55 22.77
N PRO A 374 -17.89 -9.58 21.89
CA PRO A 374 -17.71 -10.98 22.29
C PRO A 374 -16.37 -11.32 22.95
N LYS A 375 -15.30 -10.57 22.62
CA LYS A 375 -13.93 -10.85 23.10
C LYS A 375 -13.52 -10.10 24.37
N PHE A 376 -14.11 -8.95 24.67
CA PHE A 376 -13.45 -7.93 25.52
C PHE A 376 -14.21 -7.54 26.78
N ASN A 377 -15.37 -8.16 27.04
CA ASN A 377 -16.24 -7.83 28.18
C ASN A 377 -16.44 -6.31 28.35
N ALA A 378 -16.60 -5.60 27.22
CA ALA A 378 -16.76 -4.16 27.13
C ALA A 378 -17.77 -3.87 26.02
N SER A 379 -18.48 -2.75 26.14
CA SER A 379 -19.44 -2.36 25.11
C SER A 379 -18.74 -1.91 23.83
N TYR A 380 -19.43 -1.97 22.70
CA TYR A 380 -18.96 -1.31 21.48
C TYR A 380 -18.79 0.21 21.67
N SER A 381 -19.58 0.85 22.54
CA SER A 381 -19.37 2.24 22.93
C SER A 381 -18.01 2.45 23.61
N ASP A 382 -17.67 1.61 24.59
CA ASP A 382 -16.39 1.69 25.30
C ASP A 382 -15.20 1.57 24.33
N LEU A 383 -15.26 0.60 23.42
CA LEU A 383 -14.20 0.36 22.42
C LEU A 383 -14.12 1.52 21.42
N SER A 384 -15.25 2.05 20.96
CA SER A 384 -15.31 3.20 20.06
C SER A 384 -14.68 4.44 20.70
N ARG A 385 -15.06 4.77 21.94
CA ARG A 385 -14.57 5.95 22.66
C ARG A 385 -13.11 5.84 23.07
N ALA A 386 -12.52 4.64 23.09
CA ALA A 386 -11.10 4.46 23.32
C ALA A 386 -10.23 4.88 22.13
N ILE A 387 -10.76 4.87 20.91
CA ILE A 387 -10.04 5.29 19.71
C ILE A 387 -10.12 6.81 19.58
N SER A 388 -8.98 7.49 19.58
CA SER A 388 -8.91 8.96 19.40
C SER A 388 -8.92 9.35 17.93
N MET A 389 -8.25 8.56 17.09
CA MET A 389 -8.13 8.81 15.65
C MET A 389 -7.79 7.50 14.92
N ILE A 390 -8.20 7.43 13.66
CA ILE A 390 -7.78 6.41 12.70
C ILE A 390 -7.01 7.10 11.59
N VAL A 391 -5.83 6.56 11.29
CA VAL A 391 -4.93 7.02 10.22
C VAL A 391 -4.90 5.95 9.14
N PHE A 392 -5.40 6.24 7.94
CA PHE A 392 -5.25 5.36 6.78
C PHE A 392 -3.96 5.70 6.04
N LEU A 393 -2.98 4.79 6.10
CA LEU A 393 -1.68 4.98 5.45
C LEU A 393 -1.62 4.17 4.15
N GLN A 394 -1.76 4.83 3.01
CA GLN A 394 -1.74 4.21 1.69
C GLN A 394 -0.31 3.90 1.26
N LEU A 395 0.01 2.61 1.18
CA LEU A 395 1.38 2.14 1.01
C LEU A 395 1.88 2.25 -0.45
N HIS A 396 0.99 2.37 -1.44
CA HIS A 396 1.35 2.52 -2.86
C HIS A 396 1.83 3.93 -3.21
N GLU A 397 1.31 4.95 -2.52
CA GLU A 397 1.62 6.37 -2.70
C GLU A 397 2.73 6.86 -1.78
N THR A 398 3.37 5.98 -1.00
CA THR A 398 4.45 6.42 -0.12
C THR A 398 5.75 6.68 -0.86
N LEU A 399 5.86 7.89 -1.45
CA LEU A 399 7.00 8.82 -1.48
C LEU A 399 8.23 8.52 -2.33
N GLY A 400 8.15 8.84 -3.63
CA GLY A 400 9.32 9.17 -4.46
C GLY A 400 10.06 10.40 -3.92
N LYS A 401 11.15 10.80 -4.59
CA LYS A 401 12.06 11.91 -4.19
C LYS A 401 11.38 13.26 -3.89
N GLU A 402 10.12 13.44 -4.26
CA GLU A 402 9.36 14.66 -4.00
C GLU A 402 8.59 14.54 -2.68
N LYS A 403 8.75 15.54 -1.81
CA LYS A 403 8.11 15.65 -0.49
C LYS A 403 6.56 15.69 -0.52
N GLU A 404 5.91 15.55 -1.66
CA GLU A 404 4.60 16.17 -1.88
C GLU A 404 3.36 15.29 -1.77
N VAL A 405 3.45 13.97 -1.71
CA VAL A 405 2.24 13.14 -1.55
C VAL A 405 2.51 11.98 -0.62
N ILE A 406 2.09 12.11 0.64
CA ILE A 406 1.77 10.92 1.44
C ILE A 406 0.31 10.65 1.16
N GLY A 407 0.00 9.50 0.55
CA GLY A 407 -1.37 8.99 0.50
C GLY A 407 -1.82 8.64 1.92
N CYS A 408 -2.22 9.63 2.69
CA CYS A 408 -2.64 9.46 4.08
C CYS A 408 -3.96 10.20 4.28
N GLN A 409 -4.86 9.59 5.04
CA GLN A 409 -6.10 10.21 5.47
C GLN A 409 -6.33 9.97 6.94
N THR A 410 -6.80 11.01 7.61
CA THR A 410 -6.95 11.01 9.06
C THR A 410 -8.35 11.42 9.47
N PHE A 411 -8.88 10.69 10.44
CA PHE A 411 -10.24 10.81 10.88
C PHE A 411 -10.25 10.86 12.40
N SER A 412 -10.44 12.05 12.97
CA SER A 412 -10.52 12.25 14.41
C SER A 412 -11.87 11.77 14.93
N ASN A 413 -11.87 11.07 16.05
CA ASN A 413 -13.09 10.63 16.70
C ASN A 413 -13.63 11.76 17.61
N PRO A 414 -14.78 12.38 17.28
CA PRO A 414 -15.36 13.44 18.11
C PRO A 414 -15.85 12.91 19.48
N ASN A 415 -16.08 11.60 19.58
CA ASN A 415 -16.59 10.93 20.77
C ASN A 415 -15.49 10.30 21.61
N ALA A 416 -14.22 10.52 21.26
CA ALA A 416 -13.09 9.95 21.99
C ALA A 416 -13.11 10.39 23.47
N LYS A 417 -12.88 9.43 24.37
CA LYS A 417 -12.68 9.71 25.80
C LYS A 417 -11.39 10.50 26.03
N HIS A 418 -10.38 10.26 25.21
CA HIS A 418 -9.09 10.93 25.25
C HIS A 418 -8.75 11.47 23.86
N PRO A 419 -9.25 12.66 23.46
CA PRO A 419 -9.03 13.20 22.11
C PRO A 419 -7.56 13.59 21.88
N CYS A 420 -7.13 13.60 20.61
CA CYS A 420 -5.84 14.13 20.20
C CYS A 420 -5.76 15.65 20.47
N GLN A 421 -4.60 16.12 20.95
CA GLN A 421 -4.37 17.55 21.22
C GLN A 421 -4.16 18.35 19.92
N ASN A 422 -4.38 19.66 19.95
CA ASN A 422 -4.22 20.54 18.78
C ASN A 422 -2.84 20.44 18.13
N ILE A 423 -1.76 20.44 18.93
CA ILE A 423 -0.39 20.32 18.41
C ILE A 423 -0.17 19.03 17.60
N MET A 424 -0.88 17.96 17.95
CA MET A 424 -0.84 16.70 17.21
C MET A 424 -1.66 16.79 15.91
N LEU A 425 -2.81 17.46 15.94
CA LEU A 425 -3.59 17.72 14.73
C LEU A 425 -2.80 18.59 13.75
N ASP A 426 -2.08 19.60 14.23
CA ASP A 426 -1.22 20.47 13.42
C ASP A 426 -0.13 19.67 12.71
N PHE A 427 0.44 18.65 13.37
CA PHE A 427 1.37 17.72 12.72
C PHE A 427 0.73 16.99 11.53
N PHE A 428 -0.45 16.40 11.71
CA PHE A 428 -1.13 15.71 10.61
C PHE A 428 -1.48 16.68 9.47
N TYR A 429 -1.95 17.90 9.78
CA TYR A 429 -2.19 18.95 8.77
C TYR A 429 -0.92 19.35 8.01
N ALA A 430 0.21 19.51 8.70
CA ALA A 430 1.50 19.88 8.09
C ALA A 430 1.99 18.82 7.09
N GLN A 431 1.62 17.55 7.27
CA GLN A 431 1.91 16.46 6.33
C GLN A 431 0.97 16.46 5.10
N ARG A 432 0.21 17.54 4.86
CA ARG A 432 -0.85 17.66 3.82
C ARG A 432 -1.93 16.59 3.92
N VAL A 433 -2.18 16.10 5.12
CA VAL A 433 -3.22 15.11 5.37
C VAL A 433 -4.55 15.81 5.56
N ALA A 434 -5.60 15.36 4.87
CA ALA A 434 -6.95 15.80 5.16
C ALA A 434 -7.38 15.24 6.53
N ILE A 435 -7.56 16.10 7.52
CA ILE A 435 -8.22 15.74 8.78
C ILE A 435 -9.71 16.01 8.62
N GLN A 436 -10.51 14.95 8.72
CA GLN A 436 -11.96 15.08 8.78
C GLN A 436 -12.41 14.91 10.23
N SER A 437 -13.11 15.94 10.74
CA SER A 437 -13.82 15.91 12.01
C SER A 437 -15.28 15.54 11.78
N PHE A 438 -15.82 14.65 12.61
CA PHE A 438 -17.23 14.25 12.60
C PHE A 438 -18.06 15.02 13.65
N GLU A 439 -17.55 16.14 14.15
CA GLU A 439 -18.14 16.93 15.26
C GLU A 439 -19.60 17.35 15.03
N PHE A 440 -20.04 17.48 13.77
CA PHE A 440 -21.42 17.82 13.41
C PHE A 440 -22.16 16.71 12.65
N ASP A 441 -21.59 15.50 12.56
CA ASP A 441 -22.21 14.39 11.85
C ASP A 441 -23.25 13.71 12.76
N ASN A 442 -24.53 14.10 12.59
CA ASN A 442 -25.66 13.42 13.20
C ASN A 442 -26.05 12.20 12.35
N TYR A 443 -25.93 10.99 12.91
CA TYR A 443 -26.41 9.75 12.28
C TYR A 443 -27.75 9.35 12.88
#